data_AF-A0A1D2TRU6-F1
#
_entry.id   AF-A0A1D2TRU6-F1
#
_cell.length_a   1.000
_cell.length_b   1.000
_cell.length_c   1.000
_cell.angle_alpha   90.00
_cell.angle_beta   90.00
_cell.angle_gamma   90.00
#
_symmetry.space_group_name_H-M   'P 1'
#
loop_
_entity.id
_entity.type
_entity.pdbx_description
1 polymer ?
#
loop_
_entity_poly.entity_id
_entity_poly.type
_entity_poly.pdbx_seq_one_letter_code
_entity_poly.pdbx_strand_id
1 'polypeptide(L)'
;MIQTPAAGRGAVWLGGVLVFLFSLTPLVAWLGPLGFAPLAAVCGLAAVWALRIGKADRPAAIAILVMVCWAVVSVVWSPYQPAKLGNSTAAKLMAEAVLYWAMFRAAAGAAPASRALALKVLAWGLAAYGALLVVEAASGALIYRSLRQAIGDPIRPDLAIKNVAQGAFVLAVLAPAGALAGWRTGGGAWPGLLIGAGVIAATLGLAADAPTLALVAGLLAGAAAYVWPKAAPRVLAAGAAAYFLAMPWALAAGWKSGLLQQVEARVELSWSMRLGYWRHAVDWIGDHPFRGWGLDASRMFGPGITLHPHNGALQVWLELGLIGAMAAAVFFAVVLARQARAARDPAAAAAVAAASAYLVMGAVSFGVWQEWWLAAGALAAAACLALQSPSVTERP
;
A
#
# COMPACT_ATOMS: atom_id res chain seq x y z
N MET A 1 13.78 -32.38 -26.85
CA MET A 1 14.22 -31.10 -26.25
C MET A 1 13.45 -29.98 -26.94
N ILE A 2 12.30 -29.58 -26.38
CA ILE A 2 11.51 -28.48 -26.97
C ILE A 2 12.14 -27.19 -26.46
N GLN A 3 12.86 -26.49 -27.33
CA GLN A 3 13.44 -25.18 -27.02
C GLN A 3 12.30 -24.22 -26.70
N THR A 4 12.22 -23.78 -25.44
CA THR A 4 11.46 -22.59 -25.08
C THR A 4 11.97 -21.42 -25.92
N PRO A 5 11.12 -20.67 -26.64
CA PRO A 5 11.57 -19.53 -27.41
C PRO A 5 12.33 -18.57 -26.48
N ALA A 6 13.52 -18.16 -26.91
CA ALA A 6 14.34 -17.23 -26.16
C ALA A 6 13.52 -15.96 -25.85
N ALA A 7 13.41 -15.60 -24.58
CA ALA A 7 12.72 -14.38 -24.19
C ALA A 7 13.41 -13.18 -24.88
N GLY A 8 12.61 -12.31 -25.51
CA GLY A 8 13.14 -11.10 -26.12
C GLY A 8 13.93 -10.27 -25.09
N ARG A 9 15.03 -9.61 -25.53
CA ARG A 9 15.94 -8.84 -24.66
C ARG A 9 15.21 -7.90 -23.69
N GLY A 10 14.11 -7.28 -24.14
CA GLY A 10 13.25 -6.43 -23.32
C GLY A 10 12.57 -7.14 -22.14
N ALA A 11 12.08 -8.36 -22.34
CA ALA A 11 11.44 -9.15 -21.28
C ALA A 11 12.44 -9.60 -20.21
N VAL A 12 13.68 -9.89 -20.61
CA VAL A 12 14.78 -10.21 -19.68
C VAL A 12 15.14 -8.98 -18.85
N TRP A 13 15.24 -7.80 -19.48
CA TRP A 13 15.48 -6.52 -18.78
C TRP A 13 14.41 -6.23 -17.72
N LEU A 14 13.13 -6.29 -18.08
CA LEU A 14 12.03 -6.08 -17.13
C LEU A 14 12.05 -7.12 -16.00
N GLY A 15 12.45 -8.35 -16.31
CA GLY A 15 12.71 -9.37 -15.30
C GLY A 15 13.84 -9.02 -14.34
N GLY A 16 14.95 -8.47 -14.84
CA GLY A 16 16.05 -7.96 -14.02
C GLY A 16 15.63 -6.80 -13.11
N VAL A 17 14.82 -5.87 -13.62
CA VAL A 17 14.22 -4.78 -12.82
C VAL A 17 13.36 -5.34 -11.69
N LEU A 18 12.54 -6.36 -11.96
CA LEU A 18 11.69 -6.99 -10.96
C LEU A 18 12.51 -7.73 -9.88
N VAL A 19 13.57 -8.44 -10.27
CA VAL A 19 14.50 -9.07 -9.33
C VAL A 19 15.16 -8.02 -8.45
N PHE A 20 15.69 -6.94 -9.03
CA PHE A 20 16.31 -5.83 -8.29
C PHE A 20 15.35 -5.21 -7.27
N LEU A 21 14.12 -4.90 -7.70
CA LEU A 21 13.07 -4.35 -6.84
C LEU A 21 12.78 -5.26 -5.65
N PHE A 22 12.58 -6.55 -5.90
CA PHE A 22 12.24 -7.51 -4.85
C PHE A 22 13.43 -7.88 -3.95
N SER A 23 14.66 -7.85 -4.47
CA SER A 23 15.88 -8.00 -3.66
C SER A 23 16.06 -6.88 -2.65
N LEU A 24 15.79 -5.63 -3.04
CA LEU A 24 15.95 -4.47 -2.15
C LEU A 24 14.77 -4.24 -1.21
N THR A 25 13.60 -4.79 -1.53
CA THR A 25 12.37 -4.64 -0.71
C THR A 25 12.58 -4.92 0.78
N PRO A 26 13.12 -6.08 1.23
CA PRO A 26 13.30 -6.35 2.66
C PRO A 26 14.30 -5.39 3.34
N LEU A 27 15.37 -5.01 2.63
CA LEU A 27 16.37 -4.07 3.16
C LEU A 27 15.80 -2.68 3.35
N VAL A 28 15.05 -2.17 2.36
CA VAL A 28 14.40 -0.86 2.43
C VAL A 28 13.31 -0.86 3.50
N ALA A 29 12.52 -1.94 3.62
CA ALA A 29 11.52 -2.06 4.68
C ALA A 29 12.14 -1.95 6.08
N TRP A 30 13.30 -2.59 6.32
CA TRP A 30 13.98 -2.54 7.61
C TRP A 30 14.69 -1.21 7.88
N LEU A 31 15.49 -0.72 6.93
CA LEU A 31 16.35 0.45 7.14
C LEU A 31 15.56 1.76 7.20
N GLY A 32 14.47 1.86 6.43
CA GLY A 32 13.66 3.06 6.36
C GLY A 32 12.65 2.99 5.21
N PRO A 33 11.34 2.84 5.49
CA PRO A 33 10.31 2.72 4.45
C PRO A 33 10.26 3.89 3.47
N LEU A 34 10.72 5.08 3.88
CA LEU A 34 10.84 6.24 2.99
C LEU A 34 11.65 5.94 1.71
N GLY A 35 12.58 4.98 1.76
CA GLY A 35 13.36 4.54 0.60
C GLY A 35 12.54 3.83 -0.49
N PHE A 36 11.28 3.44 -0.24
CA PHE A 36 10.43 2.85 -1.27
C PHE A 36 10.09 3.84 -2.39
N ALA A 37 9.96 5.13 -2.07
CA ALA A 37 9.67 6.15 -3.08
C ALA A 37 10.75 6.24 -4.18
N PRO A 38 12.05 6.45 -3.84
CA PRO A 38 13.10 6.45 -4.85
C PRO A 38 13.34 5.06 -5.47
N LEU A 39 13.19 3.96 -4.72
CA LEU A 39 13.34 2.61 -5.28
C LEU A 39 12.32 2.34 -6.39
N ALA A 40 11.04 2.64 -6.13
CA ALA A 40 9.96 2.50 -7.10
C ALA A 40 10.15 3.46 -8.29
N ALA A 41 10.62 4.68 -8.06
CA ALA A 41 10.91 5.65 -9.12
C ALA A 41 12.03 5.17 -10.06
N VAL A 42 13.13 4.65 -9.52
CA VAL A 42 14.25 4.10 -10.32
C VAL A 42 13.80 2.88 -11.13
N CYS A 43 13.05 1.96 -10.51
CA CYS A 43 12.51 0.80 -11.23
C CYS A 43 11.49 1.21 -12.31
N GLY A 44 10.67 2.22 -12.01
CA GLY A 44 9.74 2.82 -12.95
C GLY A 44 10.43 3.45 -14.15
N LEU A 45 11.49 4.22 -13.90
CA LEU A 45 12.30 4.86 -14.95
C LEU A 45 12.97 3.81 -15.84
N ALA A 46 13.55 2.76 -15.25
CA ALA A 46 14.13 1.64 -15.99
C ALA A 46 13.11 0.86 -16.84
N ALA A 47 11.82 0.94 -16.50
CA ALA A 47 10.73 0.24 -17.19
C ALA A 47 9.84 1.17 -18.05
N VAL A 48 10.04 2.49 -18.05
CA VAL A 48 9.10 3.46 -18.63
C VAL A 48 8.92 3.28 -20.14
N TRP A 49 9.96 2.85 -20.84
CA TRP A 49 9.92 2.53 -22.27
C TRP A 49 8.94 1.40 -22.61
N ALA A 50 8.60 0.56 -21.63
CA ALA A 50 7.64 -0.54 -21.75
C ALA A 50 6.25 -0.18 -21.18
N LEU A 51 6.01 1.08 -20.83
CA LEU A 51 4.73 1.53 -20.28
C LEU A 51 3.60 1.26 -21.27
N ARG A 52 2.58 0.55 -20.80
CA ARG A 52 1.37 0.23 -21.56
C ARG A 52 0.15 0.27 -20.65
N ILE A 53 -0.95 0.82 -21.15
CA ILE A 53 -2.26 0.78 -20.50
C ILE A 53 -3.14 -0.19 -21.29
N GLY A 54 -3.33 -1.40 -20.75
CA GLY A 54 -4.18 -2.41 -21.36
C GLY A 54 -5.66 -2.02 -21.30
N LYS A 55 -6.49 -2.59 -22.18
CA LYS A 55 -7.95 -2.33 -22.19
C LYS A 55 -8.60 -2.54 -20.82
N ALA A 56 -8.21 -3.61 -20.13
CA ALA A 56 -8.71 -3.94 -18.80
C ALA A 56 -8.26 -2.93 -17.72
N ASP A 57 -7.13 -2.25 -17.92
CA ASP A 57 -6.54 -1.31 -16.97
C ASP A 57 -7.04 0.14 -17.15
N ARG A 58 -7.69 0.44 -18.28
CA ARG A 58 -8.17 1.79 -18.62
C ARG A 58 -9.02 2.44 -17.51
N PRO A 59 -10.00 1.76 -16.88
CA PRO A 59 -10.81 2.43 -15.86
C PRO A 59 -9.99 2.88 -14.64
N ALA A 60 -9.03 2.05 -14.20
CA ALA A 60 -8.12 2.40 -13.10
C ALA A 60 -7.14 3.52 -13.50
N ALA A 61 -6.62 3.48 -14.73
CA ALA A 61 -5.73 4.52 -15.24
C ALA A 61 -6.44 5.87 -15.40
N ILE A 62 -7.70 5.88 -15.86
CA ILE A 62 -8.53 7.09 -15.94
C ILE A 62 -8.81 7.63 -14.53
N ALA A 63 -9.12 6.77 -13.57
CA ALA A 63 -9.33 7.20 -12.18
C ALA A 63 -8.07 7.86 -11.58
N ILE A 64 -6.87 7.29 -11.83
CA ILE A 64 -5.60 7.91 -11.44
C ILE A 64 -5.41 9.24 -12.17
N LEU A 65 -5.66 9.31 -13.48
CA LEU A 65 -5.51 10.54 -14.25
C LEU A 65 -6.42 11.66 -13.72
N VAL A 66 -7.70 11.36 -13.48
CA VAL A 66 -8.66 12.30 -12.89
C VAL A 66 -8.17 12.76 -11.52
N MET A 67 -7.74 11.83 -10.66
CA MET A 67 -7.19 12.16 -9.34
C MET A 67 -6.01 13.12 -9.43
N VAL A 68 -5.03 12.81 -10.27
CA VAL A 68 -3.79 13.61 -10.41
C VAL A 68 -4.08 14.97 -11.02
N CYS A 69 -4.86 15.02 -12.10
CA CYS A 69 -5.25 16.30 -12.72
C CYS A 69 -6.02 17.18 -11.74
N TRP A 70 -6.98 16.60 -11.01
CA TRP A 70 -7.75 17.35 -10.03
C TRP A 70 -6.88 17.80 -8.84
N ALA A 71 -5.97 16.96 -8.36
CA ALA A 71 -5.01 17.32 -7.33
C ALA A 71 -4.14 18.51 -7.75
N VAL A 72 -3.62 18.51 -8.99
CA VAL A 72 -2.83 19.62 -9.56
C VAL A 72 -3.67 20.90 -9.64
N VAL A 73 -4.89 20.82 -10.17
CA VAL A 73 -5.79 21.98 -10.25
C VAL A 73 -6.12 22.53 -8.87
N SER A 74 -6.29 21.66 -7.88
CA SER A 74 -6.65 22.04 -6.51
C SER A 74 -5.57 22.81 -5.75
N VAL A 75 -4.32 22.78 -6.22
CA VAL A 75 -3.23 23.61 -5.67
C VAL A 75 -3.55 25.10 -5.77
N VAL A 76 -4.34 25.51 -6.78
CA VAL A 76 -4.70 26.92 -7.01
C VAL A 76 -5.42 27.55 -5.81
N TRP A 77 -6.21 26.77 -5.07
CA TRP A 77 -6.92 27.25 -3.88
C TRP A 77 -6.43 26.60 -2.58
N SER A 78 -5.37 25.79 -2.64
CA SER A 78 -4.83 25.17 -1.43
C SER A 78 -4.23 26.24 -0.51
N PRO A 79 -4.54 26.20 0.81
CA PRO A 79 -3.87 27.05 1.79
C PRO A 79 -2.40 26.64 1.97
N TYR A 80 -2.00 25.45 1.52
CA TYR A 80 -0.62 25.00 1.53
C TYR A 80 0.05 25.28 0.19
N GLN A 81 1.10 26.13 0.20
CA GLN A 81 1.91 26.43 -0.97
C GLN A 81 3.34 25.95 -0.75
N PRO A 82 3.82 24.94 -1.50
CA PRO A 82 5.15 24.39 -1.30
C PRO A 82 6.24 25.36 -1.79
N ALA A 83 7.18 25.72 -0.92
CA ALA A 83 8.28 26.63 -1.28
C ALA A 83 9.33 26.03 -2.24
N LYS A 84 9.38 24.70 -2.36
CA LYS A 84 10.34 23.96 -3.20
C LYS A 84 9.63 22.85 -3.96
N LEU A 85 10.11 22.54 -5.17
CA LEU A 85 9.56 21.44 -5.99
C LEU A 85 9.60 20.10 -5.25
N GLY A 86 10.65 19.83 -4.48
CA GLY A 86 10.77 18.61 -3.66
C GLY A 86 9.72 18.50 -2.54
N ASN A 87 8.98 19.56 -2.23
CA ASN A 87 7.87 19.55 -1.28
C ASN A 87 6.50 19.56 -1.97
N SER A 88 6.45 19.65 -3.31
CA SER A 88 5.20 19.67 -4.06
C SER A 88 4.65 18.25 -4.21
N THR A 89 3.61 17.94 -3.44
CA THR A 89 2.89 16.66 -3.57
C THR A 89 2.27 16.52 -4.95
N ALA A 90 1.79 17.61 -5.56
CA ALA A 90 1.27 17.56 -6.93
C ALA A 90 2.32 17.09 -7.95
N ALA A 91 3.54 17.64 -7.88
CA ALA A 91 4.63 17.25 -8.77
C ALA A 91 5.03 15.78 -8.58
N LYS A 92 5.04 15.32 -7.33
CA LYS A 92 5.33 13.92 -6.98
C LYS A 92 4.24 12.99 -7.50
N LEU A 93 2.97 13.29 -7.26
CA LEU A 93 1.83 12.49 -7.76
C LEU A 93 1.86 12.34 -9.29
N MET A 94 2.23 13.39 -10.04
CA MET A 94 2.40 13.30 -11.49
C MET A 94 3.51 12.32 -11.88
N ALA A 95 4.68 12.41 -11.24
CA ALA A 95 5.80 11.50 -11.50
C ALA A 95 5.47 10.06 -11.10
N GLU A 96 4.88 9.87 -9.92
CA GLU A 96 4.48 8.59 -9.35
C GLU A 96 3.45 7.88 -10.23
N ALA A 97 2.44 8.60 -10.73
CA ALA A 97 1.43 8.02 -11.61
C ALA A 97 2.04 7.37 -12.87
N VAL A 98 3.12 7.94 -13.41
CA VAL A 98 3.82 7.39 -14.58
C VAL A 98 4.82 6.30 -14.15
N LEU A 99 5.71 6.61 -13.22
CA LEU A 99 6.83 5.74 -12.85
C LEU A 99 6.34 4.50 -12.12
N TYR A 100 5.42 4.63 -11.17
CA TYR A 100 4.92 3.48 -10.42
C TYR A 100 4.04 2.59 -11.30
N TRP A 101 3.32 3.17 -12.27
CA TRP A 101 2.63 2.40 -13.29
C TRP A 101 3.60 1.62 -14.19
N ALA A 102 4.68 2.26 -14.64
CA ALA A 102 5.73 1.58 -15.41
C ALA A 102 6.35 0.40 -14.63
N MET A 103 6.68 0.62 -13.35
CA MET A 103 7.17 -0.43 -12.45
C MET A 103 6.15 -1.58 -12.31
N PHE A 104 4.88 -1.26 -12.07
CA PHE A 104 3.80 -2.24 -12.02
C PHE A 104 3.72 -3.06 -13.31
N ARG A 105 3.79 -2.41 -14.48
CA ARG A 105 3.72 -3.10 -15.77
C ARG A 105 4.96 -3.94 -16.10
N ALA A 106 6.12 -3.64 -15.52
CA ALA A 106 7.32 -4.46 -15.65
C ALA A 106 7.06 -5.91 -15.17
N ALA A 107 6.22 -6.10 -14.15
CA ALA A 107 5.88 -7.43 -13.64
C ALA A 107 5.19 -8.34 -14.67
N ALA A 108 4.29 -7.79 -15.49
CA ALA A 108 3.64 -8.55 -16.57
C ALA A 108 4.54 -8.74 -17.80
N GLY A 109 5.45 -7.79 -18.06
CA GLY A 109 6.39 -7.86 -19.18
C GLY A 109 7.64 -8.70 -18.92
N ALA A 110 7.90 -9.08 -17.67
CA ALA A 110 9.05 -9.87 -17.27
C ALA A 110 9.05 -11.28 -17.88
N ALA A 111 10.23 -11.73 -18.32
CA ALA A 111 10.44 -13.09 -18.79
C ALA A 111 10.06 -14.12 -17.69
N PRO A 112 9.46 -15.27 -18.04
CA PRO A 112 8.96 -16.23 -17.05
C PRO A 112 10.00 -16.69 -16.02
N ALA A 113 11.23 -16.98 -16.48
CA ALA A 113 12.32 -17.42 -15.61
C ALA A 113 12.73 -16.33 -14.61
N SER A 114 12.92 -15.10 -15.10
CA SER A 114 13.25 -13.95 -14.25
C SER A 114 12.13 -13.62 -13.28
N ARG A 115 10.87 -13.76 -13.69
CA ARG A 115 9.70 -13.55 -12.82
C ARG A 115 9.62 -14.60 -11.71
N ALA A 116 9.85 -15.87 -12.02
CA ALA A 116 9.92 -16.93 -11.02
C ALA A 116 11.05 -16.69 -10.01
N LEU A 117 12.23 -16.27 -10.49
CA LEU A 117 13.35 -15.87 -9.64
C LEU A 117 12.96 -14.69 -8.74
N ALA A 118 12.37 -13.64 -9.32
CA ALA A 118 11.95 -12.46 -8.57
C ALA A 118 10.97 -12.84 -7.45
N LEU A 119 9.95 -13.66 -7.75
CA LEU A 119 9.00 -14.13 -6.74
C LEU A 119 9.66 -14.96 -5.63
N LYS A 120 10.64 -15.80 -5.98
CA LYS A 120 11.42 -16.58 -5.00
C LYS A 120 12.23 -15.65 -4.09
N VAL A 121 12.89 -14.66 -4.67
CA VAL A 121 13.65 -13.62 -3.96
C VAL A 121 12.75 -12.81 -3.04
N LEU A 122 11.58 -12.38 -3.52
CA LEU A 122 10.59 -11.66 -2.70
C LEU A 122 10.17 -12.50 -1.50
N ALA A 123 9.76 -13.75 -1.72
CA ALA A 123 9.26 -14.63 -0.68
C ALA A 123 10.30 -14.85 0.44
N TRP A 124 11.53 -15.25 0.06
CA TRP A 124 12.58 -15.51 1.03
C TRP A 124 13.18 -14.24 1.63
N GLY A 125 13.22 -13.15 0.88
CA GLY A 125 13.63 -11.84 1.39
C GLY A 125 12.67 -11.33 2.47
N LEU A 126 11.35 -11.39 2.21
CA LEU A 126 10.34 -11.03 3.21
C LEU A 126 10.32 -11.99 4.39
N ALA A 127 10.58 -13.28 4.20
CA ALA A 127 10.69 -14.25 5.28
C ALA A 127 11.91 -13.98 6.18
N ALA A 128 13.07 -13.69 5.59
CA ALA A 128 14.26 -13.28 6.33
C ALA A 128 14.02 -11.97 7.09
N TYR A 129 13.32 -11.02 6.47
CA TYR A 129 12.93 -9.78 7.14
C TYR A 129 11.93 -10.02 8.28
N GLY A 130 10.96 -10.92 8.11
CA GLY A 130 10.04 -11.32 9.17
C GLY A 130 10.78 -11.93 10.37
N ALA A 131 11.75 -12.81 10.13
CA ALA A 131 12.61 -13.35 11.18
C ALA A 131 13.44 -12.26 11.88
N LEU A 132 14.00 -11.31 11.12
CA LEU A 132 14.72 -10.15 11.67
C LEU A 132 13.81 -9.30 12.56
N LEU A 133 12.57 -9.03 12.14
CA LEU A 133 11.59 -8.30 12.94
C LEU A 133 11.25 -8.99 14.25
N VAL A 134 11.18 -10.32 14.28
CA VAL A 134 11.00 -11.06 15.54
C VAL A 134 12.16 -10.78 16.49
N VAL A 135 13.40 -10.80 16.00
CA VAL A 135 14.60 -10.51 16.81
C VAL A 135 14.62 -9.04 17.27
N GLU A 136 14.30 -8.10 16.40
CA GLU A 136 14.23 -6.68 16.74
C GLU A 136 13.13 -6.39 17.77
N ALA A 137 11.96 -7.02 17.62
CA ALA A 137 10.87 -6.92 18.59
C ALA A 137 11.27 -7.48 19.96
N ALA A 138 11.94 -8.64 20.00
CA ALA A 138 12.41 -9.25 21.25
C ALA A 138 13.55 -8.48 21.92
N SER A 139 14.37 -7.76 21.15
CA SER A 139 15.57 -7.06 21.64
C SER A 139 15.39 -5.55 21.82
N GLY A 140 14.21 -5.00 21.54
CA GLY A 140 13.95 -3.56 21.57
C GLY A 140 14.79 -2.82 20.53
N ALA A 141 14.72 -3.27 19.26
CA ALA A 141 15.44 -2.73 18.11
C ALA A 141 16.98 -2.73 18.28
N LEU A 142 17.57 -3.75 18.91
CA LEU A 142 19.01 -3.77 19.21
C LEU A 142 19.85 -3.77 17.93
N ILE A 143 19.51 -4.57 16.92
CA ILE A 143 20.32 -4.70 15.70
C ILE A 143 20.30 -3.36 14.95
N TYR A 144 19.12 -2.76 14.80
CA TYR A 144 18.98 -1.44 14.20
C TYR A 144 19.79 -0.37 14.95
N ARG A 145 19.74 -0.34 16.28
CA ARG A 145 20.52 0.61 17.10
C ARG A 145 22.02 0.41 16.95
N SER A 146 22.49 -0.84 16.96
CA SER A 146 23.91 -1.16 16.77
C SER A 146 24.40 -0.76 15.38
N LEU A 147 23.59 -0.98 14.34
CA LEU A 147 23.91 -0.51 12.99
C LEU A 147 24.02 1.01 12.93
N ARG A 148 23.03 1.72 13.49
CA ARG A 148 23.00 3.19 13.57
C ARG A 148 24.23 3.74 14.30
N GLN A 149 24.64 3.09 15.39
CA GLN A 149 25.87 3.44 16.09
C GLN A 149 27.12 3.20 15.24
N ALA A 150 27.20 2.06 14.54
CA ALA A 150 28.36 1.70 13.71
C ALA A 150 28.58 2.65 12.52
N ILE A 151 27.51 3.23 11.96
CA ILE A 151 27.58 4.21 10.87
C ILE A 151 27.73 5.66 11.35
N GLY A 152 27.91 5.89 12.65
CA GLY A 152 28.11 7.23 13.22
C GLY A 152 26.83 8.08 13.35
N ASP A 153 25.64 7.46 13.32
CA ASP A 153 24.34 8.13 13.45
C ASP A 153 23.50 7.50 14.58
N PRO A 154 23.96 7.58 15.84
CA PRO A 154 23.29 6.95 16.97
C PRO A 154 21.87 7.49 17.15
N ILE A 155 20.94 6.58 17.44
CA ILE A 155 19.51 6.89 17.55
C ILE A 155 19.02 6.60 18.96
N ARG A 156 18.09 7.43 19.45
CA ARG A 156 17.40 7.16 20.71
C ARG A 156 16.60 5.85 20.64
N PRO A 157 16.55 5.04 21.71
CA PRO A 157 15.88 3.75 21.68
C PRO A 157 14.40 3.78 21.29
N ASP A 158 13.65 4.78 21.77
CA ASP A 158 12.24 4.95 21.47
C ASP A 158 11.99 5.24 19.98
N LEU A 159 12.85 6.05 19.36
CA LEU A 159 12.80 6.34 17.92
C LEU A 159 13.22 5.14 17.07
N ALA A 160 14.17 4.32 17.56
CA ALA A 160 14.57 3.09 16.89
C ALA A 160 13.41 2.08 16.83
N ILE A 161 12.73 1.85 17.96
CA ILE A 161 11.55 0.99 18.04
C ILE A 161 10.48 1.48 17.06
N LYS A 162 10.18 2.78 17.09
CA LYS A 162 9.24 3.40 16.16
C LYS A 162 9.65 3.17 14.70
N ASN A 163 10.90 3.40 14.32
CA ASN A 163 11.36 3.26 12.93
C ASN A 163 11.30 1.82 12.44
N VAL A 164 11.74 0.86 13.25
CA VAL A 164 11.67 -0.58 12.92
C VAL A 164 10.21 -1.03 12.79
N ALA A 165 9.32 -0.55 13.68
CA ALA A 165 7.89 -0.81 13.60
C ALA A 165 7.28 -0.36 12.27
N GLN A 166 7.80 0.71 11.65
CA GLN A 166 7.27 1.19 10.38
C GLN A 166 7.45 0.20 9.22
N GLY A 167 8.52 -0.60 9.26
CA GLY A 167 8.74 -1.61 8.23
C GLY A 167 7.72 -2.76 8.27
N ALA A 168 7.08 -3.01 9.42
CA ALA A 168 6.00 -3.99 9.55
C ALA A 168 4.76 -3.62 8.71
N PHE A 169 4.54 -2.33 8.42
CA PHE A 169 3.46 -1.89 7.54
C PHE A 169 3.61 -2.47 6.12
N VAL A 170 4.82 -2.38 5.58
CA VAL A 170 5.13 -2.91 4.24
C VAL A 170 5.09 -4.44 4.24
N LEU A 171 5.62 -5.07 5.29
CA LEU A 171 5.57 -6.52 5.43
C LEU A 171 4.12 -7.03 5.44
N ALA A 172 3.22 -6.37 6.19
CA ALA A 172 1.80 -6.76 6.26
C ALA A 172 1.08 -6.63 4.91
N VAL A 173 1.34 -5.56 4.15
CA VAL A 173 0.74 -5.36 2.82
C VAL A 173 1.25 -6.39 1.81
N LEU A 174 2.55 -6.74 1.87
CA LEU A 174 3.16 -7.72 0.97
C LEU A 174 2.95 -9.16 1.40
N ALA A 175 2.51 -9.42 2.64
CA ALA A 175 2.44 -10.76 3.22
C ALA A 175 1.64 -11.76 2.37
N PRO A 176 0.45 -11.43 1.82
CA PRO A 176 -0.30 -12.38 1.00
C PRO A 176 0.46 -12.78 -0.28
N ALA A 177 1.10 -11.81 -0.95
CA ALA A 177 1.87 -12.05 -2.15
C ALA A 177 3.17 -12.83 -1.85
N GLY A 178 3.88 -12.46 -0.78
CA GLY A 178 5.09 -13.15 -0.33
C GLY A 178 4.85 -14.60 0.08
N ALA A 179 3.77 -14.86 0.82
CA ALA A 179 3.38 -16.21 1.23
C ALA A 179 3.03 -17.10 0.02
N LEU A 180 2.22 -16.60 -0.91
CA LEU A 180 1.86 -17.34 -2.12
C LEU A 180 3.07 -17.54 -3.06
N ALA A 181 3.95 -16.55 -3.17
CA ALA A 181 5.21 -16.67 -3.91
C ALA A 181 6.10 -17.77 -3.31
N GLY A 182 6.21 -17.82 -1.97
CA GLY A 182 6.93 -18.88 -1.26
C GLY A 182 6.38 -20.26 -1.59
N TRP A 183 5.05 -20.43 -1.53
CA TRP A 183 4.38 -21.67 -1.90
C TRP A 183 4.68 -22.09 -3.35
N ARG A 184 4.51 -21.17 -4.31
CA ARG A 184 4.67 -21.45 -5.75
C ARG A 184 6.12 -21.70 -6.18
N THR A 185 7.09 -21.23 -5.40
CA THR A 185 8.52 -21.39 -5.71
C THR A 185 9.21 -22.50 -4.91
N GLY A 186 8.43 -23.37 -4.25
CA GLY A 186 8.91 -24.56 -3.56
C GLY A 186 9.35 -24.34 -2.10
N GLY A 187 9.06 -23.18 -1.51
CA GLY A 187 9.32 -22.90 -0.09
C GLY A 187 8.26 -23.43 0.88
N GLY A 188 7.15 -23.97 0.38
CA GLY A 188 6.04 -24.46 1.20
C GLY A 188 5.42 -23.35 2.06
N ALA A 189 5.04 -23.69 3.30
CA ALA A 189 4.43 -22.75 4.23
C ALA A 189 5.43 -21.84 4.96
N TRP A 190 6.73 -22.16 4.94
CA TRP A 190 7.75 -21.48 5.75
C TRP A 190 7.87 -19.98 5.49
N PRO A 191 7.95 -19.49 4.24
CA PRO A 191 7.99 -18.05 3.99
C PRO A 191 6.77 -17.33 4.57
N GLY A 192 5.58 -17.90 4.41
CA GLY A 192 4.35 -17.33 4.96
C GLY A 192 4.34 -17.28 6.49
N LEU A 193 4.80 -18.34 7.16
CA LEU A 193 4.89 -18.39 8.62
C LEU A 193 5.87 -17.36 9.18
N LEU A 194 7.05 -17.22 8.59
CA LEU A 194 8.06 -16.25 9.03
C LEU A 194 7.61 -14.80 8.80
N ILE A 195 6.96 -14.53 7.67
CA ILE A 195 6.36 -13.23 7.38
C ILE A 195 5.28 -12.89 8.42
N GLY A 196 4.36 -13.82 8.67
CA GLY A 196 3.29 -13.64 9.66
C GLY A 196 3.82 -13.44 11.07
N ALA A 197 4.83 -14.22 11.47
CA ALA A 197 5.50 -14.09 12.76
C ALA A 197 6.13 -12.70 12.93
N GLY A 198 6.79 -12.16 11.91
CA GLY A 198 7.37 -10.82 11.95
C GLY A 198 6.32 -9.71 12.12
N VAL A 199 5.18 -9.82 11.43
CA VAL A 199 4.07 -8.85 11.58
C VAL A 199 3.49 -8.90 13.00
N ILE A 200 3.24 -10.10 13.53
CA ILE A 200 2.70 -10.29 14.89
C ILE A 200 3.70 -9.80 15.94
N ALA A 201 4.99 -10.10 15.77
CA ALA A 201 6.04 -9.65 16.68
C ALA A 201 6.15 -8.12 16.73
N ALA A 202 5.91 -7.42 15.63
CA ALA A 202 5.88 -5.95 15.62
C ALA A 202 4.77 -5.39 16.52
N THR A 203 3.61 -6.03 16.59
CA THR A 203 2.56 -5.68 17.55
C THR A 203 3.00 -5.94 18.98
N LEU A 204 3.46 -7.17 19.26
CA LEU A 204 3.78 -7.61 20.62
C LEU A 204 5.01 -6.93 21.24
N GLY A 205 6.00 -6.55 20.43
CA GLY A 205 7.28 -6.02 20.90
C GLY A 205 7.59 -4.58 20.48
N LEU A 206 6.86 -4.00 19.51
CA LEU A 206 7.12 -2.65 19.00
C LEU A 206 5.89 -1.72 19.05
N ALA A 207 4.80 -2.15 19.71
CA ALA A 207 3.54 -1.40 19.85
C ALA A 207 2.93 -0.95 18.50
N ALA A 208 3.03 -1.81 17.48
CA ALA A 208 2.46 -1.57 16.15
C ALA A 208 1.23 -2.44 15.91
N ASP A 209 0.02 -1.96 16.26
CA ASP A 209 -1.22 -2.76 16.13
C ASP A 209 -1.76 -2.80 14.70
N ALA A 210 -1.61 -1.70 13.96
CA ALA A 210 -2.17 -1.56 12.61
C ALA A 210 -1.69 -2.63 11.59
N PRO A 211 -0.41 -3.07 11.58
CA PRO A 211 0.06 -4.19 10.74
C PRO A 211 -0.71 -5.47 10.97
N THR A 212 -0.92 -5.86 12.23
CA THR A 212 -1.64 -7.10 12.58
C THR A 212 -3.11 -7.00 12.21
N LEU A 213 -3.75 -5.85 12.48
CA LEU A 213 -5.14 -5.61 12.05
C LEU A 213 -5.27 -5.72 10.52
N ALA A 214 -4.35 -5.10 9.78
CA ALA A 214 -4.33 -5.15 8.32
C ALA A 214 -4.08 -6.57 7.78
N LEU A 215 -3.18 -7.33 8.41
CA LEU A 215 -2.91 -8.72 8.06
C LEU A 215 -4.16 -9.58 8.29
N VAL A 216 -4.81 -9.48 9.45
CA VAL A 216 -6.02 -10.24 9.76
C VAL A 216 -7.15 -9.90 8.78
N ALA A 217 -7.43 -8.61 8.57
CA ALA A 217 -8.46 -8.17 7.63
C ALA A 217 -8.14 -8.62 6.19
N GLY A 218 -6.88 -8.54 5.78
CA GLY A 218 -6.40 -9.03 4.49
C GLY A 218 -6.60 -10.53 4.33
N LEU A 219 -6.21 -11.34 5.31
CA LEU A 219 -6.39 -12.79 5.29
C LEU A 219 -7.87 -13.18 5.24
N LEU A 220 -8.74 -12.51 5.99
CA LEU A 220 -10.18 -12.74 5.95
C LEU A 220 -10.77 -12.38 4.58
N ALA A 221 -10.38 -11.25 4.01
CA ALA A 221 -10.81 -10.83 2.67
C ALA A 221 -10.30 -11.80 1.57
N GLY A 222 -9.05 -12.25 1.68
CA GLY A 222 -8.45 -13.25 0.79
C GLY A 222 -9.15 -14.61 0.90
N ALA A 223 -9.43 -15.06 2.12
CA ALA A 223 -10.17 -16.30 2.37
C ALA A 223 -11.59 -16.21 1.77
N ALA A 224 -12.29 -15.10 1.97
CA ALA A 224 -13.58 -14.85 1.35
C ALA A 224 -13.51 -14.86 -0.18
N ALA A 225 -12.48 -14.23 -0.78
CA ALA A 225 -12.24 -14.26 -2.21
C ALA A 225 -11.86 -15.65 -2.74
N TYR A 226 -11.24 -16.50 -1.93
CA TYR A 226 -10.95 -17.88 -2.31
C TYR A 226 -12.19 -18.77 -2.24
N VAL A 227 -13.04 -18.60 -1.21
CA VAL A 227 -14.27 -19.38 -1.02
C VAL A 227 -15.37 -18.94 -2.00
N TRP A 228 -15.54 -17.63 -2.21
CA TRP A 228 -16.53 -17.03 -3.10
C TRP A 228 -15.86 -16.22 -4.22
N PRO A 229 -15.16 -16.88 -5.16
CA PRO A 229 -14.29 -16.25 -6.16
C PRO A 229 -14.99 -15.24 -7.06
N LYS A 230 -16.30 -15.37 -7.26
CA LYS A 230 -17.09 -14.45 -8.05
C LYS A 230 -17.70 -13.31 -7.22
N ALA A 231 -18.21 -13.61 -6.02
CA ALA A 231 -19.02 -12.68 -5.23
C ALA A 231 -18.16 -11.79 -4.31
N ALA A 232 -17.25 -12.39 -3.54
CA ALA A 232 -16.49 -11.66 -2.53
C ALA A 232 -15.67 -10.48 -3.08
N PRO A 233 -14.93 -10.60 -4.21
CA PRO A 233 -14.22 -9.45 -4.78
C PRO A 233 -15.14 -8.30 -5.19
N ARG A 234 -16.38 -8.59 -5.65
CA ARG A 234 -17.37 -7.56 -5.98
C ARG A 234 -17.98 -6.89 -4.75
N VAL A 235 -18.26 -7.67 -3.70
CA VAL A 235 -18.75 -7.13 -2.42
C VAL A 235 -17.69 -6.25 -1.78
N LEU A 236 -16.43 -6.70 -1.76
CA LEU A 236 -15.30 -5.90 -1.25
C LEU A 236 -15.06 -4.65 -2.10
N ALA A 237 -15.23 -4.74 -3.42
CA ALA A 237 -15.19 -3.56 -4.29
C ALA A 237 -16.29 -2.54 -3.95
N ALA A 238 -17.51 -2.99 -3.73
CA ALA A 238 -18.61 -2.14 -3.27
C ALA A 238 -18.34 -1.55 -1.88
N GLY A 239 -17.77 -2.33 -0.97
CA GLY A 239 -17.34 -1.88 0.36
C GLY A 239 -16.24 -0.82 0.28
N ALA A 240 -15.25 -0.99 -0.60
CA ALA A 240 -14.21 0.03 -0.82
C ALA A 240 -14.78 1.32 -1.43
N ALA A 241 -15.70 1.21 -2.39
CA ALA A 241 -16.41 2.36 -2.92
C ALA A 241 -17.23 3.07 -1.84
N ALA A 242 -17.98 2.32 -1.02
CA ALA A 242 -18.75 2.86 0.08
C ALA A 242 -17.85 3.51 1.14
N TYR A 243 -16.70 2.93 1.45
CA TYR A 243 -15.70 3.54 2.32
C TYR A 243 -15.29 4.92 1.80
N PHE A 244 -14.83 5.03 0.54
CA PHE A 244 -14.44 6.33 0.00
C PHE A 244 -15.62 7.30 -0.15
N LEU A 245 -16.81 6.84 -0.54
CA LEU A 245 -17.93 7.74 -0.83
C LEU A 245 -18.75 8.10 0.40
N ALA A 246 -18.76 7.30 1.46
CA ALA A 246 -19.66 7.51 2.60
C ALA A 246 -18.92 7.84 3.90
N MET A 247 -17.57 7.81 3.95
CA MET A 247 -16.81 7.99 5.19
C MET A 247 -17.23 9.23 6.01
N PRO A 248 -17.35 10.45 5.44
CA PRO A 248 -17.67 11.63 6.24
C PRO A 248 -19.04 11.51 6.91
N TRP A 249 -20.04 11.02 6.17
CA TRP A 249 -21.40 10.84 6.67
C TRP A 249 -21.53 9.69 7.67
N ALA A 250 -20.82 8.58 7.44
CA ALA A 250 -20.80 7.45 8.36
C ALA A 250 -20.26 7.87 9.73
N LEU A 251 -19.18 8.66 9.74
CA LEU A 251 -18.63 9.19 10.99
C LEU A 251 -19.53 10.27 11.61
N ALA A 252 -20.07 11.20 10.82
CA ALA A 252 -21.03 12.20 11.31
C ALA A 252 -22.23 11.54 12.00
N ALA A 253 -22.79 10.47 11.43
CA ALA A 253 -23.85 9.68 12.04
C ALA A 253 -23.39 8.96 13.32
N GLY A 254 -22.15 8.47 13.34
CA GLY A 254 -21.51 7.87 14.52
C GLY A 254 -21.41 8.83 15.71
N TRP A 255 -21.05 10.10 15.48
CA TRP A 255 -21.09 11.12 16.53
C TRP A 255 -22.50 11.58 16.86
N LYS A 256 -23.38 11.75 15.87
CA LYS A 256 -24.77 12.15 16.13
C LYS A 256 -25.53 11.15 17.00
N SER A 257 -25.23 9.86 16.87
CA SER A 257 -25.83 8.78 17.67
C SER A 257 -25.22 8.61 19.07
N GLY A 258 -24.12 9.29 19.39
CA GLY A 258 -23.40 9.11 20.65
C GLY A 258 -22.40 7.93 20.66
N LEU A 259 -22.38 7.09 19.62
CA LEU A 259 -21.53 5.90 19.55
C LEU A 259 -20.05 6.27 19.58
N LEU A 260 -19.62 7.20 18.72
CA LEU A 260 -18.21 7.56 18.61
C LEU A 260 -17.70 8.30 19.85
N GLN A 261 -18.54 9.07 20.54
CA GLN A 261 -18.18 9.69 21.83
C GLN A 261 -17.91 8.64 22.90
N GLN A 262 -18.72 7.58 22.95
CA GLN A 262 -18.49 6.48 23.90
C GLN A 262 -17.21 5.70 23.59
N VAL A 263 -16.88 5.51 22.30
CA VAL A 263 -15.62 4.89 21.88
C VAL A 263 -14.44 5.79 22.23
N GLU A 264 -14.50 7.08 21.88
CA GLU A 264 -13.44 8.06 22.14
C GLU A 264 -13.07 8.14 23.63
N ALA A 265 -14.04 8.00 24.53
CA ALA A 265 -13.82 8.01 25.98
C ALA A 265 -13.15 6.73 26.54
N ARG A 266 -13.05 5.65 25.76
CA ARG A 266 -12.54 4.33 26.23
C ARG A 266 -11.26 3.88 25.54
N VAL A 267 -10.90 4.50 24.43
CA VAL A 267 -9.68 4.15 23.69
C VAL A 267 -8.47 4.88 24.25
N GLU A 268 -7.28 4.35 23.95
CA GLU A 268 -6.02 5.00 24.32
C GLU A 268 -5.87 6.38 23.69
N LEU A 269 -5.00 7.22 24.28
CA LEU A 269 -4.77 8.59 23.86
C LEU A 269 -4.46 8.71 22.36
N SER A 270 -3.67 7.79 21.79
CA SER A 270 -3.32 7.79 20.37
C SER A 270 -4.55 7.67 19.45
N TRP A 271 -5.50 6.81 19.82
CA TRP A 271 -6.76 6.61 19.10
C TRP A 271 -7.76 7.73 19.36
N SER A 272 -7.84 8.23 20.59
CA SER A 272 -8.67 9.39 20.94
C SER A 272 -8.26 10.62 20.12
N MET A 273 -6.95 10.91 19.99
CA MET A 273 -6.45 11.99 19.13
C MET A 273 -6.85 11.81 17.66
N ARG A 274 -6.81 10.58 17.13
CA ARG A 274 -7.25 10.29 15.75
C ARG A 274 -8.74 10.55 15.57
N LEU A 275 -9.59 10.15 16.51
CA LEU A 275 -11.02 10.45 16.48
C LEU A 275 -11.27 11.96 16.52
N GLY A 276 -10.49 12.71 17.31
CA GLY A 276 -10.48 14.16 17.29
C GLY A 276 -10.16 14.74 15.90
N TYR A 277 -9.09 14.24 15.24
CA TYR A 277 -8.73 14.66 13.87
C TYR A 277 -9.84 14.33 12.86
N TRP A 278 -10.48 13.17 13.00
CA TRP A 278 -11.56 12.75 12.11
C TRP A 278 -12.79 13.64 12.25
N ARG A 279 -13.12 14.06 13.48
CA ARG A 279 -14.22 14.99 13.75
C ARG A 279 -13.97 16.33 13.07
N HIS A 280 -12.78 16.90 13.27
CA HIS A 280 -12.40 18.15 12.60
C HIS A 280 -12.39 18.02 11.07
N ALA A 281 -11.91 16.90 10.54
CA ALA A 281 -11.95 16.65 9.10
C ALA A 281 -13.41 16.63 8.58
N VAL A 282 -14.33 15.98 9.29
CA VAL A 282 -15.76 15.95 8.90
C VAL A 282 -16.37 17.36 8.90
N ASP A 283 -16.08 18.17 9.92
CA ASP A 283 -16.57 19.55 10.00
C ASP A 283 -16.09 20.37 8.78
N TRP A 284 -14.78 20.34 8.49
CA TRP A 284 -14.20 21.07 7.35
C TRP A 284 -14.60 20.53 5.98
N ILE A 285 -14.85 19.22 5.86
CA ILE A 285 -15.42 18.66 4.62
C ILE A 285 -16.79 19.29 4.34
N GLY A 286 -17.57 19.60 5.39
CA GLY A 286 -18.86 20.26 5.28
C GLY A 286 -18.82 21.63 4.60
N ASP A 287 -17.72 22.37 4.73
CA ASP A 287 -17.57 23.71 4.15
C ASP A 287 -17.36 23.66 2.62
N HIS A 288 -16.59 22.67 2.13
CA HIS A 288 -16.21 22.54 0.72
C HIS A 288 -16.37 21.11 0.16
N PRO A 289 -17.56 20.49 0.22
CA PRO A 289 -17.74 19.06 -0.04
C PRO A 289 -17.47 18.67 -1.49
N PHE A 290 -17.69 19.56 -2.46
CA PHE A 290 -17.49 19.24 -3.88
C PHE A 290 -16.04 19.37 -4.31
N ARG A 291 -15.39 20.50 -3.98
CA ARG A 291 -14.04 20.83 -4.46
C ARG A 291 -12.91 20.44 -3.51
N GLY A 292 -13.21 20.30 -2.21
CA GLY A 292 -12.20 20.18 -1.16
C GLY A 292 -11.43 21.48 -0.90
N TRP A 293 -10.57 21.46 0.11
CA TRP A 293 -9.74 22.60 0.51
C TRP A 293 -8.46 22.77 -0.31
N GLY A 294 -8.17 21.84 -1.22
CA GLY A 294 -6.95 21.81 -2.02
C GLY A 294 -5.94 20.79 -1.51
N LEU A 295 -5.12 20.25 -2.41
CA LEU A 295 -4.07 19.29 -2.08
C LEU A 295 -3.15 19.83 -0.97
N ASP A 296 -2.82 18.96 -0.01
CA ASP A 296 -2.04 19.24 1.21
C ASP A 296 -2.67 20.24 2.19
N ALA A 297 -3.93 20.65 2.02
CA ALA A 297 -4.59 21.61 2.92
C ALA A 297 -4.53 21.21 4.40
N SER A 298 -4.63 19.91 4.70
CA SER A 298 -4.62 19.40 6.08
C SER A 298 -3.35 19.76 6.86
N ARG A 299 -2.25 20.10 6.18
CA ARG A 299 -1.00 20.55 6.82
C ARG A 299 -1.14 21.92 7.50
N MET A 300 -2.10 22.72 7.06
CA MET A 300 -2.36 24.07 7.57
C MET A 300 -3.46 24.11 8.64
N PHE A 301 -4.07 22.96 8.95
CA PHE A 301 -5.24 22.88 9.82
C PHE A 301 -4.90 22.53 11.28
N GLY A 302 -3.66 22.83 11.69
CA GLY A 302 -3.25 22.74 13.08
C GLY A 302 -4.01 23.75 13.96
N PRO A 303 -4.38 23.42 15.21
CA PRO A 303 -4.11 22.15 15.89
C PRO A 303 -5.15 21.04 15.62
N GLY A 304 -6.26 21.33 14.92
CA GLY A 304 -7.36 20.37 14.72
C GLY A 304 -6.98 19.14 13.89
N ILE A 305 -5.99 19.25 13.00
CA ILE A 305 -5.31 18.13 12.34
C ILE A 305 -3.80 18.39 12.35
N THR A 306 -3.01 17.39 12.76
CA THR A 306 -1.54 17.44 12.64
C THR A 306 -1.10 16.71 11.37
N LEU A 307 -0.66 17.46 10.36
CA LEU A 307 -0.26 16.99 9.03
C LEU A 307 -1.40 16.39 8.18
N HIS A 308 -2.10 15.37 8.68
CA HIS A 308 -3.17 14.64 7.97
C HIS A 308 -4.09 13.89 8.96
N PRO A 309 -5.33 13.53 8.57
CA PRO A 309 -6.29 12.93 9.49
C PRO A 309 -6.02 11.46 9.86
N HIS A 310 -4.95 10.83 9.36
CA HIS A 310 -4.67 9.38 9.51
C HIS A 310 -5.79 8.46 8.98
N ASN A 311 -6.64 8.98 8.09
CA ASN A 311 -7.67 8.22 7.39
C ASN A 311 -7.73 8.69 5.95
N GLY A 312 -7.38 7.79 5.02
CA GLY A 312 -7.22 8.13 3.62
C GLY A 312 -8.51 8.62 2.96
N ALA A 313 -9.67 8.06 3.29
CA ALA A 313 -10.94 8.54 2.72
C ALA A 313 -11.24 9.96 3.19
N LEU A 314 -11.08 10.25 4.49
CA LEU A 314 -11.25 11.62 5.00
C LEU A 314 -10.25 12.60 4.39
N GLN A 315 -8.99 12.20 4.23
CA GLN A 315 -8.00 13.08 3.60
C GLN A 315 -8.35 13.39 2.14
N VAL A 316 -8.77 12.38 1.38
CA VAL A 316 -9.22 12.57 -0.01
C VAL A 316 -10.41 13.53 -0.05
N TRP A 317 -11.41 13.37 0.81
CA TRP A 317 -12.53 14.31 0.88
C TRP A 317 -12.12 15.72 1.27
N LEU A 318 -11.33 15.85 2.35
CA LEU A 318 -10.91 17.13 2.90
C LEU A 318 -10.15 17.95 1.86
N GLU A 319 -9.25 17.32 1.11
CA GLU A 319 -8.37 18.02 0.19
C GLU A 319 -8.93 18.11 -1.24
N LEU A 320 -9.60 17.06 -1.73
CA LEU A 320 -10.01 16.93 -3.13
C LEU A 320 -11.54 16.85 -3.34
N GLY A 321 -12.33 16.81 -2.26
CA GLY A 321 -13.78 16.78 -2.31
C GLY A 321 -14.36 15.55 -3.01
N LEU A 322 -15.60 15.68 -3.47
CA LEU A 322 -16.35 14.63 -4.16
C LEU A 322 -15.60 14.08 -5.38
N ILE A 323 -14.92 14.92 -6.15
CA ILE A 323 -14.19 14.49 -7.36
C ILE A 323 -13.06 13.53 -6.99
N GLY A 324 -12.26 13.87 -5.97
CA GLY A 324 -11.24 12.96 -5.43
C GLY A 324 -11.85 11.68 -4.86
N ALA A 325 -12.91 11.79 -4.08
CA ALA A 325 -13.57 10.64 -3.46
C ALA A 325 -14.11 9.66 -4.52
N MET A 326 -14.73 10.17 -5.59
CA MET A 326 -15.20 9.36 -6.72
C MET A 326 -14.04 8.68 -7.45
N ALA A 327 -12.94 9.41 -7.73
CA ALA A 327 -11.77 8.83 -8.38
C ALA A 327 -11.16 7.70 -7.54
N ALA A 328 -11.00 7.88 -6.22
CA ALA A 328 -10.52 6.84 -5.33
C ALA A 328 -11.47 5.64 -5.26
N ALA A 329 -12.78 5.89 -5.14
CA ALA A 329 -13.81 4.85 -5.13
C ALA A 329 -13.78 4.01 -6.40
N VAL A 330 -13.73 4.64 -7.58
CA VAL A 330 -13.64 3.95 -8.87
C VAL A 330 -12.36 3.14 -8.96
N PHE A 331 -11.22 3.72 -8.58
CA PHE A 331 -9.93 3.02 -8.62
C PHE A 331 -9.97 1.71 -7.81
N PHE A 332 -10.32 1.79 -6.53
CA PHE A 332 -10.32 0.60 -5.66
C PHE A 332 -11.44 -0.38 -6.01
N ALA A 333 -12.62 0.10 -6.41
CA ALA A 333 -13.70 -0.77 -6.87
C ALA A 333 -13.29 -1.57 -8.11
N VAL A 334 -12.66 -0.93 -9.10
CA VAL A 334 -12.16 -1.61 -10.30
C VAL A 334 -11.06 -2.60 -9.94
N VAL A 335 -10.09 -2.22 -9.13
CA VAL A 335 -8.96 -3.09 -8.74
C VAL A 335 -9.47 -4.37 -8.05
N LEU A 336 -10.41 -4.25 -7.11
CA LEU A 336 -10.98 -5.37 -6.38
C LEU A 336 -11.96 -6.19 -7.23
N ALA A 337 -12.90 -5.56 -7.95
CA ALA A 337 -13.89 -6.26 -8.76
C ALA A 337 -13.25 -7.10 -9.87
N ARG A 338 -12.11 -6.64 -10.41
CA ARG A 338 -11.31 -7.38 -11.41
C ARG A 338 -10.67 -8.65 -10.86
N GLN A 339 -10.62 -8.84 -9.55
CA GLN A 339 -10.18 -10.10 -8.95
C GLN A 339 -11.29 -11.16 -8.93
N ALA A 340 -12.51 -10.83 -9.39
CA ALA A 340 -13.55 -11.84 -9.56
C ALA A 340 -13.11 -12.93 -10.57
N ARG A 341 -13.34 -14.19 -10.22
CA ARG A 341 -13.00 -15.37 -11.02
C ARG A 341 -14.18 -16.33 -11.11
N ALA A 342 -14.18 -17.17 -12.13
CA ALA A 342 -15.17 -18.23 -12.30
C ALA A 342 -14.94 -19.41 -11.34
N ALA A 343 -13.68 -19.65 -10.98
CA ALA A 343 -13.26 -20.71 -10.06
C ALA A 343 -12.27 -20.15 -9.03
N ARG A 344 -11.88 -20.97 -8.05
CA ARG A 344 -10.91 -20.60 -7.02
C ARG A 344 -9.56 -20.27 -7.65
N ASP A 345 -9.01 -19.12 -7.30
CA ASP A 345 -7.72 -18.64 -7.80
C ASP A 345 -6.92 -18.04 -6.63
N PRO A 346 -5.88 -18.74 -6.13
CA PRO A 346 -5.05 -18.23 -5.04
C PRO A 346 -4.39 -16.88 -5.33
N ALA A 347 -4.04 -16.59 -6.59
CA ALA A 347 -3.39 -15.32 -6.94
C ALA A 347 -4.38 -14.15 -6.95
N ALA A 348 -5.64 -14.40 -7.34
CA ALA A 348 -6.71 -13.41 -7.16
C ALA A 348 -7.02 -13.19 -5.67
N ALA A 349 -7.09 -14.25 -4.88
CA ALA A 349 -7.30 -14.17 -3.42
C ALA A 349 -6.17 -13.39 -2.72
N ALA A 350 -4.90 -13.64 -3.07
CA ALA A 350 -3.76 -12.90 -2.55
C ALA A 350 -3.80 -11.41 -2.93
N ALA A 351 -4.24 -11.07 -4.15
CA ALA A 351 -4.42 -9.69 -4.57
C ALA A 351 -5.53 -8.96 -3.79
N VAL A 352 -6.66 -9.63 -3.54
CA VAL A 352 -7.73 -9.10 -2.68
C VAL A 352 -7.23 -8.89 -1.26
N ALA A 353 -6.47 -9.85 -0.71
CA ALA A 353 -5.89 -9.76 0.62
C ALA A 353 -4.93 -8.57 0.74
N ALA A 354 -4.01 -8.40 -0.21
CA ALA A 354 -3.04 -7.31 -0.21
C ALA A 354 -3.72 -5.94 -0.36
N ALA A 355 -4.71 -5.81 -1.26
CA ALA A 355 -5.49 -4.58 -1.42
C ALA A 355 -6.29 -4.24 -0.16
N SER A 356 -6.86 -5.24 0.51
CA SER A 356 -7.61 -5.05 1.75
C SER A 356 -6.70 -4.63 2.90
N ALA A 357 -5.52 -5.25 3.04
CA ALA A 357 -4.51 -4.85 4.01
C ALA A 357 -4.05 -3.40 3.79
N TYR A 358 -3.82 -3.02 2.52
CA TYR A 358 -3.50 -1.65 2.14
C TYR A 358 -4.61 -0.66 2.53
N LEU A 359 -5.87 -0.97 2.23
CA LEU A 359 -7.01 -0.10 2.56
C LEU A 359 -7.21 0.05 4.07
N VAL A 360 -7.11 -1.04 4.85
CA VAL A 360 -7.24 -1.00 6.32
C VAL A 360 -6.14 -0.15 6.93
N MET A 361 -4.89 -0.32 6.49
CA MET A 361 -3.78 0.51 6.94
C MET A 361 -3.98 2.00 6.58
N GLY A 362 -4.42 2.26 5.35
CA GLY A 362 -4.75 3.61 4.88
C GLY A 362 -5.91 4.25 5.65
N ALA A 363 -6.80 3.47 6.26
CA ALA A 363 -7.91 3.99 7.06
C ALA A 363 -7.52 4.44 8.47
N VAL A 364 -6.34 4.04 8.98
CA VAL A 364 -5.96 4.29 10.38
C VAL A 364 -4.55 4.81 10.63
N SER A 365 -3.65 4.83 9.63
CA SER A 365 -2.20 5.02 9.90
C SER A 365 -1.54 6.22 9.23
N PHE A 366 -1.71 6.45 7.93
CA PHE A 366 -0.85 7.40 7.19
C PHE A 366 -1.63 8.40 6.35
N GLY A 367 -0.93 9.45 5.95
CA GLY A 367 -1.38 10.35 4.90
C GLY A 367 -1.38 9.63 3.56
N VAL A 368 -2.49 9.72 2.82
CA VAL A 368 -2.69 8.97 1.57
C VAL A 368 -1.72 9.40 0.46
N TRP A 369 -1.14 10.60 0.57
CA TRP A 369 -0.18 11.16 -0.38
C TRP A 369 1.29 10.90 -0.06
N GLN A 370 1.59 10.12 0.99
CA GLN A 370 2.97 9.77 1.31
C GLN A 370 3.56 8.90 0.18
N GLU A 371 4.67 9.35 -0.41
CA GLU A 371 5.23 8.76 -1.64
C GLU A 371 5.62 7.30 -1.42
N TRP A 372 6.22 7.01 -0.26
CA TRP A 372 6.62 5.66 0.12
C TRP A 372 5.43 4.72 0.31
N TRP A 373 4.29 5.25 0.75
CA TRP A 373 3.07 4.47 0.96
C TRP A 373 2.41 4.14 -0.37
N LEU A 374 2.37 5.10 -1.30
CA LEU A 374 1.93 4.86 -2.68
C LEU A 374 2.87 3.86 -3.39
N ALA A 375 4.18 3.96 -3.16
CA ALA A 375 5.16 3.00 -3.66
C ALA A 375 4.94 1.59 -3.10
N ALA A 376 4.64 1.44 -1.80
CA ALA A 376 4.32 0.14 -1.19
C ALA A 376 3.07 -0.49 -1.81
N GLY A 377 2.02 0.31 -2.09
CA GLY A 377 0.83 -0.15 -2.80
C GLY A 377 1.13 -0.60 -4.23
N ALA A 378 1.92 0.19 -4.98
CA ALA A 378 2.33 -0.16 -6.33
C ALA A 378 3.23 -1.41 -6.38
N LEU A 379 4.11 -1.58 -5.40
CA LEU A 379 4.96 -2.77 -5.23
C LEU A 379 4.11 -4.01 -4.96
N ALA A 380 3.10 -3.91 -4.08
CA ALA A 380 2.17 -4.99 -3.81
C ALA A 380 1.36 -5.37 -5.06
N ALA A 381 0.90 -4.38 -5.82
CA ALA A 381 0.25 -4.59 -7.11
C ALA A 381 1.18 -5.28 -8.12
N ALA A 382 2.46 -4.90 -8.17
CA ALA A 382 3.47 -5.53 -9.03
C ALA A 382 3.72 -7.00 -8.64
N ALA A 383 3.84 -7.30 -7.34
CA ALA A 383 3.98 -8.66 -6.83
C ALA A 383 2.75 -9.52 -7.17
N CYS A 384 1.55 -8.98 -6.98
CA CYS A 384 0.30 -9.67 -7.34
C CYS A 384 0.19 -9.90 -8.85
N LEU A 385 0.55 -8.91 -9.68
CA LEU A 385 0.55 -9.06 -11.13
C LEU A 385 1.58 -10.11 -11.59
N ALA A 386 2.75 -10.15 -10.95
CA ALA A 386 3.75 -11.17 -11.24
C ALA A 386 3.23 -12.59 -10.94
N LEU A 387 2.48 -12.76 -9.84
CA LEU A 387 1.81 -14.01 -9.49
C LEU A 387 0.69 -14.39 -10.48
N GLN A 388 -0.06 -13.41 -10.99
CA GLN A 388 -1.17 -13.65 -11.92
C GLN A 388 -0.71 -13.86 -13.38
N SER A 389 0.52 -13.47 -13.69
CA SER A 389 1.03 -13.56 -15.05
C SER A 389 1.39 -15.01 -15.41
N PRO A 390 0.90 -15.55 -16.54
CA PRO A 390 1.08 -16.96 -16.89
C PRO A 390 2.54 -17.30 -17.10
N SER A 391 3.03 -18.33 -16.42
CA SER A 391 4.28 -19.00 -16.81
C SER A 391 4.06 -19.58 -18.21
N VAL A 392 5.06 -19.52 -19.08
CA VAL A 392 4.99 -20.09 -20.44
C VAL A 392 4.67 -21.61 -20.45
N THR A 393 4.61 -22.23 -19.28
CA THR A 393 4.30 -23.65 -19.06
C THR A 393 2.87 -23.97 -18.64
N GLU A 394 1.95 -23.00 -18.53
CA GLU A 394 0.52 -23.32 -18.45
C GLU A 394 -0.09 -23.26 -19.85
N ARG A 395 -0.13 -24.42 -20.50
CA ARG A 395 -1.08 -24.70 -21.59
C ARG A 395 -2.34 -25.34 -21.00
N PRO A 396 -3.50 -25.16 -21.67
CA PRO A 396 -4.83 -25.09 -21.07
C PRO A 396 -5.28 -26.33 -20.28
#